data_AF-A0AB36FLT1-F1
#
_entry.id   AF-A0AB36FLT1-F1
#
_cell.length_a   1.000
_cell.length_b   1.000
_cell.length_c   1.000
_cell.angle_alpha   90.00
_cell.angle_beta   90.00
_cell.angle_gamma   90.00
#
_symmetry.space_group_name_H-M   'P 1'
#
loop_
_entity.id
_entity.type
_entity.pdbx_description
1 polymer ?
#
loop_
_entity_poly.entity_id
_entity_poly.type
_entity_poly.pdbx_seq_one_letter_code
_entity_poly.pdbx_strand_id
1 'polypeptide(L)'
;MNSPKKARRRTVGKVNSQEDLISQFESGEGVSKKSQQMLDDLKARDKSKESEVHDDPIFKTSSELDRVLVDYIQPQSDNSRYLPVTFAQKADNESIAALDNCVVCEKGILENRLSKDNPRYDAVNLEIEEIKNLAETLKHSELVHPISVWRKNMTDYPIVAGHRRFYAIRFLYGGLIKVKVKIYAEKPRNLNVLRHIENFSRSDLTPPDALNSYAKAVRELESLEGAKMQTERLSLVTSYLGISRTSYFRYDKLYEHFDIVCKLLENKVVTSLIALYEEIKKAEKYNDAERYLNRLADLGKFKKYIPSDVSKKPGRAKQYITMPKVKVTETSAIRRLLTEDVTKLDVGIDWENVNFDDAVALEKVLKSLLVSLSK
;
A
#
# COMPACT_ATOMS: atom_id res chain seq x y z
N MET A 1 -82.99 -1.80 -44.94
CA MET A 1 -83.30 -2.10 -43.53
C MET A 1 -82.10 -2.78 -42.90
N ASN A 2 -81.38 -2.11 -42.00
CA ASN A 2 -80.51 -2.81 -41.05
C ASN A 2 -80.28 -1.90 -39.83
N SER A 3 -80.56 -2.49 -38.67
CA SER A 3 -80.87 -1.85 -37.39
C SER A 3 -79.68 -1.15 -36.72
N PRO A 4 -79.89 -0.06 -35.95
CA PRO A 4 -78.79 0.57 -35.23
C PRO A 4 -78.36 -0.31 -34.04
N LYS A 5 -77.06 -0.60 -33.94
CA LYS A 5 -76.46 -1.31 -32.81
C LYS A 5 -76.59 -0.46 -31.53
N LYS A 6 -77.28 -0.99 -30.52
CA LYS A 6 -77.43 -0.39 -29.18
C LYS A 6 -76.05 -0.11 -28.55
N ALA A 7 -75.90 1.10 -27.99
CA ALA A 7 -74.75 1.46 -27.17
C ALA A 7 -74.67 0.55 -25.93
N ARG A 8 -73.51 -0.07 -25.70
CA ARG A 8 -73.23 -0.85 -24.49
C ARG A 8 -73.10 0.10 -23.30
N ARG A 9 -74.03 0.02 -22.34
CA ARG A 9 -73.87 0.65 -21.03
C ARG A 9 -72.62 0.09 -20.36
N ARG A 10 -71.69 0.97 -19.99
CA ARG A 10 -70.51 0.64 -19.20
C ARG A 10 -70.94 0.59 -17.74
N THR A 11 -71.21 -0.60 -17.21
CA THR A 11 -71.45 -0.79 -15.79
C THR A 11 -70.13 -0.53 -15.06
N VAL A 12 -70.09 0.48 -14.20
CA VAL A 12 -68.94 0.70 -13.30
C VAL A 12 -69.00 -0.41 -12.24
N GLY A 13 -68.04 -1.33 -12.27
CA GLY A 13 -67.88 -2.36 -11.25
C GLY A 13 -67.60 -1.72 -9.88
N LYS A 14 -68.06 -2.37 -8.80
CA LYS A 14 -67.83 -1.93 -7.42
C LYS A 14 -66.34 -1.67 -7.15
N VAL A 15 -66.07 -0.69 -6.31
CA VAL A 15 -64.74 -0.32 -5.83
C VAL A 15 -64.12 -1.52 -5.10
N ASN A 16 -63.09 -2.13 -5.66
CA ASN A 16 -62.29 -3.15 -4.96
C ASN A 16 -61.57 -2.51 -3.78
N SER A 17 -61.49 -3.24 -2.66
CA SER A 17 -60.74 -2.79 -1.49
C SER A 17 -59.25 -2.66 -1.83
N GLN A 18 -58.52 -1.78 -1.14
CA GLN A 18 -57.07 -1.68 -1.33
C GLN A 18 -56.36 -3.01 -1.06
N GLU A 19 -56.88 -3.83 -0.15
CA GLU A 19 -56.35 -5.15 0.17
C GLU A 19 -56.54 -6.14 -0.99
N ASP A 20 -57.68 -6.10 -1.69
CA ASP A 20 -57.87 -6.90 -2.91
C ASP A 20 -56.89 -6.48 -4.01
N LEU A 21 -56.69 -5.18 -4.21
CA LEU A 21 -55.73 -4.68 -5.20
C LEU A 21 -54.29 -5.11 -4.85
N ILE A 22 -53.91 -5.01 -3.58
CA ILE A 22 -52.59 -5.46 -3.09
C ILE A 22 -52.43 -6.97 -3.30
N SER A 23 -53.45 -7.77 -2.97
CA SER A 23 -53.45 -9.22 -3.20
C SER A 23 -53.39 -9.59 -4.70
N GLN A 24 -54.02 -8.80 -5.58
CA GLN A 24 -53.94 -8.99 -7.03
C GLN A 24 -52.55 -8.65 -7.59
N PHE A 25 -51.90 -7.61 -7.04
CA PHE A 25 -50.52 -7.27 -7.40
C PHE A 25 -49.52 -8.29 -6.85
N GLU A 26 -49.70 -8.80 -5.63
CA GLU A 26 -48.86 -9.84 -5.03
C GLU A 26 -49.03 -11.20 -5.73
N SER A 27 -50.23 -11.54 -6.20
CA SER A 27 -50.50 -12.77 -6.96
C SER A 27 -50.12 -12.67 -8.44
N GLY A 28 -49.76 -11.48 -8.93
CA GLY A 28 -49.33 -11.25 -10.31
C GLY A 28 -50.48 -11.31 -11.33
N GLU A 29 -51.73 -11.05 -10.92
CA GLU A 29 -52.90 -10.91 -11.80
C GLU A 29 -52.73 -9.68 -12.72
N GLY A 30 -51.97 -9.85 -13.80
CA GLY A 30 -51.63 -8.80 -14.75
C GLY A 30 -50.39 -9.12 -15.58
N VAL A 31 -49.56 -10.04 -15.10
CA VAL A 31 -48.41 -10.55 -15.85
C VAL A 31 -48.88 -11.69 -16.75
N SER A 32 -48.62 -11.59 -18.06
CA SER A 32 -48.94 -12.68 -19.00
C SER A 32 -48.30 -13.99 -18.52
N LYS A 33 -49.03 -15.12 -18.63
CA LYS A 33 -48.51 -16.46 -18.30
C LYS A 33 -47.16 -16.75 -18.97
N LYS A 34 -46.94 -16.19 -20.18
CA LYS A 34 -45.68 -16.30 -20.91
C LYS A 34 -44.53 -15.54 -20.26
N SER A 35 -44.81 -14.39 -19.65
CA SER A 35 -43.83 -13.58 -18.92
C SER A 35 -43.49 -14.18 -17.56
N GLN A 36 -44.46 -14.80 -16.86
CA GLN A 36 -44.19 -15.58 -15.64
C GLN A 36 -43.28 -16.76 -15.94
N GLN A 37 -43.61 -17.56 -16.96
CA GLN A 37 -42.76 -18.68 -17.40
C GLN A 37 -41.35 -18.21 -17.80
N MET A 38 -41.24 -17.09 -18.52
CA MET A 38 -39.93 -16.55 -18.91
C MET A 38 -39.11 -16.07 -17.71
N LEU A 39 -39.75 -15.52 -16.68
CA LEU A 39 -39.08 -15.11 -15.43
C LEU A 39 -38.62 -16.33 -14.62
N ASP A 40 -39.46 -17.36 -14.53
CA ASP A 40 -39.14 -18.60 -13.84
C ASP A 40 -38.04 -19.38 -14.56
N ASP A 41 -38.06 -19.41 -15.89
CA ASP A 41 -36.99 -19.97 -16.72
C ASP A 41 -35.68 -19.19 -16.55
N LEU A 42 -35.73 -17.85 -16.41
CA LEU A 42 -34.55 -17.04 -16.11
C LEU A 42 -33.99 -17.37 -14.72
N LYS A 43 -34.84 -17.41 -13.69
CA LYS A 43 -34.44 -17.77 -12.33
C LYS A 43 -33.87 -19.19 -12.27
N ALA A 44 -34.45 -20.14 -13.00
CA ALA A 44 -33.95 -21.50 -13.09
C ALA A 44 -32.58 -21.57 -13.77
N ARG A 45 -32.37 -20.78 -14.85
CA ARG A 45 -31.06 -20.66 -15.52
C ARG A 45 -30.01 -19.98 -14.64
N ASP A 46 -30.40 -18.98 -13.85
CA ASP A 46 -29.49 -18.31 -12.94
C ASP A 46 -29.12 -19.23 -11.76
N LYS A 47 -30.09 -19.98 -11.23
CA LYS A 47 -29.84 -21.02 -10.23
C LYS A 47 -28.97 -22.16 -10.75
N SER A 48 -29.14 -22.55 -12.02
CA SER A 48 -28.27 -23.56 -12.66
C SER A 48 -26.90 -23.02 -13.07
N LYS A 49 -26.72 -21.69 -13.03
CA LYS A 49 -25.44 -20.99 -13.25
C LYS A 49 -24.76 -20.58 -11.95
N GLU A 50 -25.29 -21.00 -10.79
CA GLU A 50 -24.51 -20.99 -9.55
C GLU A 50 -23.23 -21.80 -9.83
N SER A 51 -22.15 -21.07 -10.06
CA SER A 51 -20.86 -21.65 -10.39
C SER A 51 -20.44 -22.51 -9.21
N GLU A 52 -20.04 -23.77 -9.48
CA GLU A 52 -19.29 -24.59 -8.52
C GLU A 52 -18.00 -23.89 -8.06
N VAL A 53 -17.58 -22.83 -8.77
CA VAL A 53 -16.53 -21.87 -8.41
C VAL A 53 -17.03 -20.85 -7.39
N HIS A 54 -17.69 -21.30 -6.34
CA HIS A 54 -17.64 -20.58 -5.08
C HIS A 54 -16.73 -21.40 -4.18
N ASP A 55 -15.44 -21.09 -4.24
CA ASP A 55 -14.63 -21.15 -3.03
C ASP A 55 -15.38 -20.28 -2.03
N ASP A 56 -16.28 -20.88 -1.24
CA ASP A 56 -16.90 -20.20 -0.11
C ASP A 56 -15.71 -19.62 0.66
N PRO A 57 -15.60 -18.28 0.79
CA PRO A 57 -14.48 -17.71 1.48
C PRO A 57 -14.43 -18.38 2.85
N ILE A 58 -13.29 -18.99 3.16
CA ILE A 58 -13.11 -19.87 4.33
C ILE A 58 -13.59 -19.17 5.63
N PHE A 59 -13.64 -17.83 5.61
CA PHE A 59 -14.32 -17.01 6.60
C PHE A 59 -15.61 -16.39 6.06
N LYS A 60 -16.71 -17.15 6.10
CA LYS A 60 -18.07 -16.63 5.83
C LYS A 60 -18.77 -16.29 7.14
N THR A 61 -18.35 -15.21 7.79
CA THR A 61 -19.15 -14.64 8.87
C THR A 61 -20.34 -13.93 8.23
N SER A 62 -21.57 -14.35 8.57
CA SER A 62 -22.78 -13.70 8.08
C SER A 62 -22.76 -12.22 8.43
N SER A 63 -23.13 -11.39 7.46
CA SER A 63 -23.16 -9.95 7.65
C SER A 63 -24.37 -9.34 6.97
N GLU A 64 -24.98 -8.36 7.62
CA GLU A 64 -26.10 -7.58 7.11
C GLU A 64 -25.75 -6.09 7.03
N LEU A 65 -26.49 -5.33 6.24
CA LEU A 65 -26.40 -3.88 6.19
C LEU A 65 -27.59 -3.29 6.94
N ASP A 66 -27.31 -2.59 8.04
CA ASP A 66 -28.34 -1.93 8.85
C ASP A 66 -27.84 -0.59 9.41
N ARG A 67 -28.69 0.15 10.11
CA ARG A 67 -28.39 1.46 10.70
C ARG A 67 -28.16 1.35 12.20
N VAL A 68 -26.95 1.68 12.65
CA VAL A 68 -26.56 1.66 14.08
C VAL A 68 -26.31 3.08 14.58
N LEU A 69 -26.65 3.33 15.85
CA LEU A 69 -26.34 4.59 16.52
C LEU A 69 -24.83 4.75 16.64
N VAL A 70 -24.27 5.91 16.28
CA VAL A 70 -22.82 6.15 16.33
C VAL A 70 -22.25 5.93 17.73
N ASP A 71 -22.98 6.31 18.79
CA ASP A 71 -22.55 6.05 20.18
C ASP A 71 -22.42 4.57 20.56
N TYR A 72 -23.08 3.67 19.83
CA TYR A 72 -22.94 2.24 20.06
C TYR A 72 -21.73 1.64 19.35
N ILE A 73 -21.10 2.37 18.44
CA ILE A 73 -19.93 1.93 17.70
C ILE A 73 -18.67 2.15 18.55
N GLN A 74 -17.92 1.08 18.82
CA GLN A 74 -16.77 1.11 19.72
C GLN A 74 -15.44 1.00 18.94
N PRO A 75 -14.63 2.08 18.87
CA PRO A 75 -13.29 1.99 18.29
C PRO A 75 -12.41 1.04 19.11
N GLN A 76 -11.50 0.33 18.44
CA GLN A 76 -10.72 -0.73 19.07
C GLN A 76 -9.27 -0.31 19.28
N SER A 77 -8.76 -0.44 20.52
CA SER A 77 -7.42 -0.02 20.92
C SER A 77 -6.28 -0.84 20.31
N ASP A 78 -6.60 -2.04 19.82
CA ASP A 78 -5.65 -2.95 19.17
C ASP A 78 -5.30 -2.56 17.72
N ASN A 79 -6.03 -1.59 17.15
CA ASN A 79 -5.81 -1.07 15.81
C ASN A 79 -4.74 0.04 15.81
N SER A 80 -3.88 0.07 14.78
CA SER A 80 -2.85 1.12 14.65
C SER A 80 -3.44 2.52 14.51
N ARG A 81 -4.60 2.66 13.88
CA ARG A 81 -5.33 3.93 13.68
C ARG A 81 -6.30 4.24 14.82
N TYR A 82 -6.18 3.55 15.95
CA TYR A 82 -6.91 3.91 17.15
C TYR A 82 -6.46 5.28 17.66
N LEU A 83 -7.43 6.15 17.92
CA LEU A 83 -7.25 7.39 18.64
C LEU A 83 -7.77 7.14 20.07
N PRO A 84 -7.04 7.56 21.13
CA PRO A 84 -7.49 7.44 22.51
C PRO A 84 -8.62 8.46 22.78
N VAL A 85 -9.76 8.20 22.17
CA VAL A 85 -10.92 9.08 22.24
C VAL A 85 -11.70 8.80 23.50
N THR A 86 -11.99 9.86 24.24
CA THR A 86 -12.95 9.84 25.34
C THR A 86 -14.17 10.65 24.92
N PHE A 87 -15.34 10.04 25.04
CA PHE A 87 -16.61 10.70 24.74
C PHE A 87 -17.13 11.39 25.99
N ALA A 88 -17.68 12.60 25.83
CA ALA A 88 -18.28 13.30 26.96
C ALA A 88 -19.60 12.62 27.34
N GLN A 89 -19.89 12.49 28.64
CA GLN A 89 -21.18 11.90 29.09
C GLN A 89 -22.38 12.75 28.69
N LYS A 90 -22.18 14.06 28.52
CA LYS A 90 -23.15 15.02 28.02
C LYS A 90 -22.46 15.92 26.99
N ALA A 91 -23.20 16.34 25.97
CA ALA A 91 -22.72 17.27 24.93
C ALA A 91 -22.62 18.73 25.42
N ASP A 92 -22.39 18.92 26.72
CA ASP A 92 -22.28 20.23 27.36
C ASP A 92 -20.83 20.70 27.30
N ASN A 93 -20.61 21.99 27.04
CA ASN A 93 -19.27 22.57 26.91
C ASN A 93 -18.38 22.34 28.15
N GLU A 94 -18.98 22.32 29.34
CA GLU A 94 -18.26 22.05 30.60
C GLU A 94 -17.74 20.61 30.67
N SER A 95 -18.56 19.63 30.26
CA SER A 95 -18.17 18.22 30.23
C SER A 95 -17.07 17.98 29.19
N ILE A 96 -17.15 18.66 28.05
CA ILE A 96 -16.11 18.60 27.01
C ILE A 96 -14.83 19.26 27.51
N ALA A 97 -14.89 20.37 28.23
CA ALA A 97 -13.72 21.08 28.75
C ALA A 97 -12.97 20.30 29.85
N ALA A 98 -13.68 19.49 30.63
CA ALA A 98 -13.11 18.67 31.69
C ALA A 98 -12.26 17.47 31.19
N LEU A 99 -12.37 17.12 29.91
CA LEU A 99 -11.60 16.03 29.32
C LEU A 99 -10.12 16.43 29.16
N ASP A 100 -9.23 15.70 29.80
CA ASP A 100 -7.78 15.90 29.76
C ASP A 100 -7.05 14.60 29.38
N ASN A 101 -5.85 14.74 28.79
CA ASN A 101 -5.00 13.64 28.34
C ASN A 101 -5.69 12.64 27.38
N CYS A 102 -6.46 13.16 26.42
CA CYS A 102 -7.23 12.36 25.46
C CYS A 102 -7.38 13.05 24.11
N VAL A 103 -7.96 12.36 23.13
CA VAL A 103 -8.49 13.01 21.92
C VAL A 103 -9.98 13.28 22.12
N VAL A 104 -10.40 14.53 22.00
CA VAL A 104 -11.81 14.89 22.07
C VAL A 104 -12.40 14.76 20.67
N CYS A 105 -13.47 13.98 20.52
CA CYS A 105 -14.20 13.83 19.25
C CYS A 105 -15.69 13.97 19.51
N GLU A 106 -16.18 15.20 19.39
CA GLU A 106 -17.59 15.56 19.48
C GLU A 106 -18.02 16.35 18.24
N LYS A 107 -19.31 16.66 18.14
CA LYS A 107 -19.83 17.40 17.00
C LYS A 107 -19.13 18.76 16.86
N GLY A 108 -18.42 18.96 15.75
CA GLY A 108 -17.66 20.17 15.46
C GLY A 108 -16.35 20.32 16.22
N ILE A 109 -15.98 19.38 17.10
CA ILE A 109 -14.77 19.45 17.93
C ILE A 109 -13.97 18.15 17.74
N LEU A 110 -12.81 18.26 17.09
CA LEU A 110 -11.84 17.17 16.98
C LEU A 110 -10.44 17.70 17.31
N GLU A 111 -10.00 17.46 18.54
CA GLU A 111 -8.81 18.08 19.12
C GLU A 111 -7.96 17.07 19.88
N ASN A 112 -6.64 17.22 19.74
CA ASN A 112 -5.67 16.45 20.50
C ASN A 112 -5.34 17.16 21.82
N ARG A 113 -5.72 16.56 22.95
CA ARG A 113 -5.36 17.03 24.30
C ARG A 113 -4.36 16.11 25.00
N LEU A 114 -3.68 15.25 24.25
CA LEU A 114 -2.56 14.48 24.78
C LEU A 114 -1.40 15.42 25.14
N SER A 115 -0.60 15.04 26.14
CA SER A 115 0.66 15.74 26.42
C SER A 115 1.59 15.73 25.19
N LYS A 116 2.32 16.81 24.97
CA LYS A 116 3.34 16.91 23.91
C LYS A 116 4.48 15.89 24.06
N ASP A 117 4.68 15.39 25.28
CA ASP A 117 5.67 14.34 25.57
C ASP A 117 5.19 12.95 25.11
N ASN A 118 3.92 12.82 24.69
CA ASN A 118 3.40 11.56 24.19
C ASN A 118 4.08 11.20 22.85
N PRO A 119 4.70 10.01 22.71
CA PRO A 119 5.36 9.60 21.47
C PRO A 119 4.47 9.63 20.22
N ARG A 120 3.14 9.52 20.40
CA ARG A 120 2.16 9.52 19.31
C ARG A 120 1.54 10.90 19.06
N TYR A 121 1.95 11.95 19.77
CA TYR A 121 1.32 13.29 19.68
C TYR A 121 1.28 13.82 18.23
N ASP A 122 2.41 13.82 17.55
CA ASP A 122 2.51 14.31 16.16
C ASP A 122 1.72 13.43 15.19
N ALA A 123 1.77 12.11 15.37
CA ALA A 123 1.02 11.16 14.55
C ALA A 123 -0.49 11.33 14.72
N VAL A 124 -0.95 11.58 15.95
CA VAL A 124 -2.36 11.86 16.26
C VAL A 124 -2.82 13.17 15.64
N ASN A 125 -2.00 14.22 15.70
CA ASN A 125 -2.34 15.50 15.04
C ASN A 125 -2.49 15.34 13.54
N LEU A 126 -1.57 14.62 12.90
CA LEU A 126 -1.65 14.34 11.46
C LEU A 126 -2.91 13.53 11.12
N GLU A 127 -3.24 12.51 11.92
CA GLU A 127 -4.46 11.72 11.75
C GLU A 127 -5.74 12.57 11.92
N ILE A 128 -5.76 13.51 12.87
CA ILE A 128 -6.90 14.41 13.10
C ILE A 128 -7.15 15.30 11.88
N GLU A 129 -6.12 15.90 11.30
CA GLU A 129 -6.26 16.73 10.10
C GLU A 129 -6.75 15.89 8.91
N GLU A 130 -6.22 14.68 8.78
CA GLU A 130 -6.66 13.68 7.82
C GLU A 130 -8.14 13.26 7.99
N ILE A 131 -8.64 13.20 9.22
CA ILE A 131 -10.05 12.91 9.52
C ILE A 131 -10.94 14.12 9.21
N LYS A 132 -10.50 15.35 9.50
CA LYS A 132 -11.23 16.57 9.16
C LYS A 132 -11.39 16.72 7.64
N ASN A 133 -10.35 16.44 6.87
CA ASN A 133 -10.42 16.44 5.40
C ASN A 133 -11.40 15.38 4.87
N LEU A 134 -11.40 14.19 5.47
CA LEU A 134 -12.38 13.14 5.15
C LEU A 134 -13.81 13.59 5.49
N ALA A 135 -13.99 14.26 6.62
CA ALA A 135 -15.28 14.81 7.04
C ALA A 135 -15.82 15.85 6.05
N GLU A 136 -15.01 16.81 5.60
CA GLU A 136 -15.42 17.77 4.57
C GLU A 136 -15.84 17.07 3.26
N THR A 137 -15.14 15.99 2.89
CA THR A 137 -15.54 15.18 1.73
C THR A 137 -16.90 14.51 1.94
N LEU A 138 -17.10 13.86 3.10
CA LEU A 138 -18.34 13.18 3.47
C LEU A 138 -19.54 14.11 3.62
N LYS A 139 -19.33 15.41 3.80
CA LYS A 139 -20.40 16.41 3.78
C LYS A 139 -21.08 16.53 2.41
N HIS A 140 -20.32 16.28 1.34
CA HIS A 140 -20.78 16.41 -0.04
C HIS A 140 -20.99 15.06 -0.74
N SER A 141 -20.42 13.98 -0.22
CA SER A 141 -20.54 12.63 -0.77
C SER A 141 -21.22 11.67 0.19
N GLU A 142 -22.03 10.74 -0.33
CA GLU A 142 -22.54 9.65 0.49
C GLU A 142 -21.43 8.73 1.00
N LEU A 143 -21.69 8.02 2.10
CA LEU A 143 -20.81 6.98 2.63
C LEU A 143 -20.85 5.74 1.72
N VAL A 144 -20.04 5.74 0.66
CA VAL A 144 -19.94 4.65 -0.32
C VAL A 144 -19.50 3.34 0.36
N HIS A 145 -18.48 3.41 1.22
CA HIS A 145 -17.97 2.27 1.96
C HIS A 145 -18.43 2.33 3.43
N PRO A 146 -19.41 1.49 3.84
CA PRO A 146 -19.93 1.51 5.20
C PRO A 146 -18.87 1.11 6.22
N ILE A 147 -19.05 1.54 7.47
CA ILE A 147 -18.23 1.08 8.58
C ILE A 147 -18.58 -0.38 8.85
N SER A 148 -17.57 -1.22 9.03
CA SER A 148 -17.76 -2.63 9.35
C SER A 148 -17.62 -2.82 10.86
N VAL A 149 -18.64 -3.41 11.48
CA VAL A 149 -18.71 -3.68 12.91
C VAL A 149 -19.15 -5.11 13.16
N TRP A 150 -18.90 -5.66 14.33
CA TRP A 150 -19.57 -6.89 14.77
C TRP A 150 -20.50 -6.61 15.93
N ARG A 151 -21.57 -7.39 16.05
CA ARG A 151 -22.50 -7.27 17.16
C ARG A 151 -21.92 -8.00 18.36
N LYS A 152 -21.48 -7.27 19.39
CA LYS A 152 -21.07 -7.86 20.66
C LYS A 152 -22.28 -7.97 21.59
N ASN A 153 -22.99 -6.86 21.80
CA ASN A 153 -24.24 -6.77 22.58
C ASN A 153 -25.27 -5.86 21.85
N MET A 154 -26.41 -5.56 22.48
CA MET A 154 -27.44 -4.66 21.93
C MET A 154 -26.97 -3.20 21.70
N THR A 155 -25.99 -2.75 22.46
CA THR A 155 -25.47 -1.36 22.43
C THR A 155 -23.94 -1.30 22.25
N ASP A 156 -23.32 -2.42 21.90
CA ASP A 156 -21.86 -2.54 21.75
C ASP A 156 -21.55 -3.17 20.39
N TYR A 157 -21.07 -2.31 19.48
CA TYR A 157 -20.70 -2.65 18.10
C TYR A 157 -19.23 -2.29 17.85
N PRO A 158 -18.29 -3.17 18.22
CA PRO A 158 -16.87 -2.94 17.96
C PRO A 158 -16.54 -2.81 16.47
N ILE A 159 -15.63 -1.89 16.13
CA ILE A 159 -15.19 -1.65 14.75
C ILE A 159 -14.25 -2.75 14.27
N VAL A 160 -14.63 -3.41 13.16
CA VAL A 160 -13.74 -4.24 12.35
C VAL A 160 -12.84 -3.33 11.50
N ALA A 161 -13.45 -2.45 10.68
CA ALA A 161 -12.77 -1.59 9.73
C ALA A 161 -13.52 -0.26 9.53
N GLY A 162 -12.79 0.80 9.16
CA GLY A 162 -13.36 2.14 8.94
C GLY A 162 -13.28 3.10 10.12
N HIS A 163 -12.24 3.01 10.96
CA HIS A 163 -12.03 3.90 12.11
C HIS A 163 -12.06 5.40 11.74
N ARG A 164 -11.38 5.80 10.66
CA ARG A 164 -11.38 7.20 10.18
C ARG A 164 -12.78 7.69 9.79
N ARG A 165 -13.59 6.83 9.14
CA ARG A 165 -14.97 7.14 8.74
C ARG A 165 -15.85 7.32 9.98
N PHE A 166 -15.67 6.47 11.00
CA PHE A 166 -16.36 6.63 12.28
C PHE A 166 -16.06 7.99 12.92
N TYR A 167 -14.78 8.36 13.08
CA TYR A 167 -14.41 9.65 13.68
C TYR A 167 -14.90 10.84 12.84
N ALA A 168 -14.81 10.78 11.51
CA ALA A 168 -15.29 11.83 10.62
C ALA A 168 -16.80 12.04 10.74
N ILE A 169 -17.59 10.95 10.77
CA ILE A 169 -19.05 11.01 10.95
C ILE A 169 -19.41 11.57 12.32
N ARG A 170 -18.75 11.12 13.38
CA ARG A 170 -18.99 11.62 14.74
C ARG A 170 -18.65 13.11 14.84
N PHE A 171 -17.55 13.55 14.23
CA PHE A 171 -17.17 14.95 14.16
C PHE A 171 -18.22 15.80 13.41
N LEU A 172 -18.77 15.33 12.30
CA LEU A 172 -19.78 16.09 11.54
C LEU A 172 -21.14 16.17 12.23
N TYR A 173 -21.61 15.03 12.75
CA TYR A 173 -23.01 14.85 13.09
C TYR A 173 -23.26 14.51 14.57
N GLY A 174 -22.21 14.19 15.34
CA GLY A 174 -22.29 13.76 16.73
C GLY A 174 -22.57 12.27 16.91
N GLY A 175 -22.77 11.86 18.17
CA GLY A 175 -23.00 10.46 18.56
C GLY A 175 -24.44 9.94 18.41
N LEU A 176 -25.43 10.85 18.44
CA LEU A 176 -26.86 10.51 18.48
C LEU A 176 -27.50 10.25 17.11
N ILE A 177 -26.70 10.09 16.07
CA ILE A 177 -27.20 9.79 14.72
C ILE A 177 -27.06 8.31 14.39
N LYS A 178 -27.96 7.79 13.54
CA LYS A 178 -27.86 6.43 13.01
C LYS A 178 -27.16 6.42 11.66
N VAL A 179 -26.15 5.56 11.49
CA VAL A 179 -25.39 5.42 10.25
C VAL A 179 -25.44 4.01 9.68
N LYS A 180 -25.40 3.93 8.35
CA LYS A 180 -25.39 2.65 7.62
C LYS A 180 -24.06 1.94 7.87
N VAL A 181 -24.13 0.75 8.47
CA VAL A 181 -22.97 -0.07 8.82
C VAL A 181 -23.17 -1.50 8.30
N LYS A 182 -22.06 -2.19 8.06
CA LYS A 182 -22.04 -3.63 7.83
C LYS A 182 -21.85 -4.31 9.17
N ILE A 183 -22.84 -5.09 9.60
CA ILE A 183 -22.85 -5.76 10.90
C ILE A 183 -22.55 -7.23 10.70
N TYR A 184 -21.45 -7.71 11.24
CA TYR A 184 -21.19 -9.13 11.42
C TYR A 184 -21.97 -9.65 12.63
N ALA A 185 -22.65 -10.78 12.47
CA ALA A 185 -23.47 -11.37 13.53
C ALA A 185 -22.65 -11.72 14.79
N GLU A 186 -21.38 -12.06 14.61
CA GLU A 186 -20.42 -12.39 15.66
C GLU A 186 -19.04 -11.81 15.34
N LYS A 187 -18.10 -11.88 16.28
CA LYS A 187 -16.72 -11.44 16.07
C LYS A 187 -16.09 -12.28 14.94
N PRO A 188 -15.65 -11.66 13.81
CA PRO A 188 -14.99 -12.40 12.74
C PRO A 188 -13.73 -13.10 13.24
N ARG A 189 -13.52 -14.35 12.80
CA ARG A 189 -12.30 -15.12 13.13
C ARG A 189 -11.05 -14.52 12.50
N ASN A 190 -11.19 -13.90 11.33
CA ASN A 190 -10.13 -13.30 10.52
C ASN A 190 -10.10 -11.76 10.63
N LEU A 191 -10.21 -11.25 11.87
CA LEU A 191 -10.31 -9.82 12.15
C LEU A 191 -9.10 -9.04 11.64
N ASN A 192 -7.89 -9.54 11.89
CA ASN A 192 -6.64 -8.89 11.49
C ASN A 192 -6.43 -8.96 9.97
N VAL A 193 -6.85 -10.06 9.32
CA VAL A 193 -6.87 -10.17 7.85
C VAL A 193 -7.78 -9.10 7.24
N LEU A 194 -9.01 -8.95 7.75
CA LEU A 194 -9.95 -7.92 7.27
C LEU A 194 -9.39 -6.51 7.44
N ARG A 195 -8.74 -6.24 8.58
CA ARG A 195 -8.07 -4.97 8.85
C ARG A 195 -6.87 -4.74 7.93
N HIS A 196 -6.09 -5.78 7.64
CA HIS A 196 -4.95 -5.68 6.75
C HIS A 196 -5.37 -5.33 5.33
N ILE A 197 -6.40 -6.00 4.80
CA ILE A 197 -6.92 -5.72 3.45
C ILE A 197 -7.37 -4.25 3.33
N GLU A 198 -8.06 -3.73 4.34
CA GLU A 198 -8.49 -2.33 4.34
C GLU A 198 -7.29 -1.37 4.40
N ASN A 199 -6.33 -1.62 5.30
CA ASN A 199 -5.13 -0.81 5.45
C ASN A 199 -4.25 -0.82 4.19
N PHE A 200 -4.08 -1.97 3.53
CA PHE A 200 -3.19 -2.15 2.39
C PHE A 200 -3.68 -1.43 1.13
N SER A 201 -4.98 -1.16 1.03
CA SER A 201 -5.55 -0.37 -0.05
C SER A 201 -5.18 1.12 0.00
N ARG A 202 -4.55 1.57 1.09
CA ARG A 202 -4.28 3.00 1.35
C ARG A 202 -2.89 3.43 0.87
N SER A 203 -2.82 4.64 0.33
CA SER A 203 -1.58 5.26 -0.13
C SER A 203 -0.69 5.81 1.02
N ASP A 204 -1.24 5.96 2.23
CA ASP A 204 -0.61 6.65 3.37
C ASP A 204 -0.17 5.70 4.50
N LEU A 205 -0.06 4.39 4.24
CA LEU A 205 0.34 3.42 5.25
C LEU A 205 1.84 3.53 5.56
N THR A 206 2.18 3.80 6.82
CA THR A 206 3.58 3.92 7.22
C THR A 206 4.27 2.54 7.17
N PRO A 207 5.58 2.48 6.86
CA PRO A 207 6.34 1.22 6.86
C PRO A 207 6.22 0.35 8.14
N PRO A 208 6.33 0.90 9.37
CA PRO A 208 6.15 0.09 10.57
C PRO A 208 4.71 -0.40 10.74
N ASP A 209 3.70 0.43 10.42
CA ASP A 209 2.30 0.01 10.49
C ASP A 209 1.98 -1.09 9.48
N ALA A 210 2.55 -1.00 8.27
CA ALA A 210 2.40 -2.02 7.24
C ALA A 210 2.95 -3.37 7.68
N LEU A 211 4.16 -3.38 8.25
CA LEU A 211 4.78 -4.60 8.76
C LEU A 211 4.03 -5.17 9.96
N ASN A 212 3.60 -4.32 10.89
CA ASN A 212 2.78 -4.72 12.04
C ASN A 212 1.43 -5.32 11.61
N SER A 213 0.76 -4.68 10.64
CA SER A 213 -0.51 -5.17 10.11
C SER A 213 -0.34 -6.51 9.41
N TYR A 214 0.73 -6.67 8.62
CA TYR A 214 1.06 -7.94 7.97
C TYR A 214 1.34 -9.03 9.01
N ALA A 215 2.19 -8.76 10.01
CA ALA A 215 2.55 -9.71 11.06
C ALA A 215 1.33 -10.19 11.85
N LYS A 216 0.42 -9.28 12.24
CA LYS A 216 -0.84 -9.65 12.93
C LYS A 216 -1.72 -10.55 12.06
N ALA A 217 -1.86 -10.23 10.78
CA ALA A 217 -2.69 -11.01 9.86
C ALA A 217 -2.09 -12.41 9.58
N VAL A 218 -0.77 -12.50 9.41
CA VAL A 218 -0.08 -13.79 9.22
C VAL A 218 -0.19 -14.66 10.47
N ARG A 219 0.03 -14.12 11.68
CA ARG A 219 -0.15 -14.88 12.93
C ARG A 219 -1.58 -15.37 13.12
N GLU A 220 -2.56 -14.57 12.73
CA GLU A 220 -3.97 -14.97 12.73
C GLU A 220 -4.22 -16.12 11.74
N LEU A 221 -3.67 -16.05 10.53
CA LEU A 221 -3.76 -17.14 9.55
C LEU A 221 -3.03 -18.41 10.02
N GLU A 222 -1.86 -18.29 10.66
CA GLU A 222 -1.14 -19.42 11.25
C GLU A 222 -1.98 -20.11 12.34
N SER A 223 -2.69 -19.32 13.15
CA SER A 223 -3.60 -19.85 14.18
C SER A 223 -4.84 -20.54 13.60
N LEU A 224 -5.31 -20.14 12.41
CA LEU A 224 -6.54 -20.64 11.81
C LEU A 224 -6.29 -21.82 10.85
N GLU A 225 -5.22 -21.76 10.06
CA GLU A 225 -4.90 -22.67 8.95
C GLU A 225 -3.52 -23.34 9.13
N GLY A 226 -3.05 -23.51 10.36
CA GLY A 226 -1.68 -23.94 10.67
C GLY A 226 -1.17 -25.18 9.92
N ALA A 227 -2.03 -26.16 9.63
CA ALA A 227 -1.66 -27.34 8.84
C ALA A 227 -1.38 -26.99 7.36
N LYS A 228 -2.25 -26.19 6.72
CA LYS A 228 -2.06 -25.78 5.32
C LYS A 228 -0.95 -24.74 5.17
N MET A 229 -0.69 -23.95 6.22
CA MET A 229 0.42 -22.99 6.23
C MET A 229 1.80 -23.65 6.13
N GLN A 230 1.95 -24.93 6.51
CA GLN A 230 3.22 -25.65 6.37
C GLN A 230 3.51 -26.07 4.92
N THR A 231 2.47 -26.40 4.15
CA THR A 231 2.61 -26.89 2.77
C THR A 231 2.44 -25.78 1.74
N GLU A 232 1.55 -24.81 1.97
CA GLU A 232 1.08 -23.87 0.95
C GLU A 232 1.10 -22.40 1.42
N ARG A 233 2.05 -22.02 2.29
CA ARG A 233 2.18 -20.66 2.86
C ARG A 233 2.02 -19.55 1.83
N LEU A 234 2.77 -19.61 0.72
CA LEU A 234 2.73 -18.60 -0.33
C LEU A 234 1.32 -18.43 -0.92
N SER A 235 0.67 -19.54 -1.25
CA SER A 235 -0.66 -19.54 -1.87
C SER A 235 -1.70 -18.95 -0.92
N LEU A 236 -1.69 -19.40 0.34
CA LEU A 236 -2.61 -18.93 1.37
C LEU A 236 -2.40 -17.45 1.69
N VAL A 237 -1.17 -17.04 2.02
CA VAL A 237 -0.93 -15.64 2.44
C VAL A 237 -1.25 -14.68 1.29
N THR A 238 -0.93 -15.02 0.04
CA THR A 238 -1.26 -14.16 -1.11
C THR A 238 -2.76 -14.10 -1.39
N SER A 239 -3.47 -15.22 -1.29
CA SER A 239 -4.93 -15.26 -1.53
C SER A 239 -5.70 -14.52 -0.44
N TYR A 240 -5.39 -14.77 0.83
CA TYR A 240 -6.11 -14.18 1.97
C TYR A 240 -5.80 -12.71 2.18
N LEU A 241 -4.55 -12.29 2.03
CA LEU A 241 -4.18 -10.88 2.23
C LEU A 241 -4.40 -10.03 0.97
N GLY A 242 -4.68 -10.65 -0.18
CA GLY A 242 -4.87 -9.94 -1.45
C GLY A 242 -3.60 -9.24 -1.95
N ILE A 243 -2.42 -9.78 -1.63
CA ILE A 243 -1.13 -9.18 -1.98
C ILE A 243 -0.46 -9.90 -3.16
N SER A 244 0.32 -9.16 -3.94
CA SER A 244 1.13 -9.75 -5.01
C SER A 244 2.20 -10.70 -4.46
N ARG A 245 2.65 -11.68 -5.27
CA ARG A 245 3.77 -12.57 -4.91
C ARG A 245 5.04 -11.79 -4.54
N THR A 246 5.34 -10.71 -5.26
CA THR A 246 6.51 -9.86 -4.97
C THR A 246 6.38 -9.18 -3.62
N SER A 247 5.19 -8.69 -3.27
CA SER A 247 4.90 -8.12 -1.95
C SER A 247 5.04 -9.18 -0.87
N TYR A 248 4.50 -10.39 -1.10
CA TYR A 248 4.64 -11.52 -0.18
C TYR A 248 6.11 -11.79 0.15
N PHE A 249 6.97 -12.03 -0.84
CA PHE A 249 8.39 -12.34 -0.56
C PHE A 249 9.10 -11.22 0.19
N ARG A 250 8.72 -9.96 -0.06
CA ARG A 250 9.26 -8.82 0.67
C ARG A 250 8.83 -8.83 2.12
N TYR A 251 7.52 -8.91 2.38
CA TYR A 251 6.99 -8.84 3.74
C TYR A 251 7.33 -10.08 4.57
N ASP A 252 7.25 -11.27 3.99
CA ASP A 252 7.57 -12.53 4.69
C ASP A 252 9.05 -12.54 5.11
N LYS A 253 9.95 -12.06 4.23
CA LYS A 253 11.38 -11.91 4.57
C LYS A 253 11.64 -10.92 5.70
N LEU A 254 10.91 -9.81 5.73
CA LEU A 254 11.02 -8.82 6.82
C LEU A 254 10.38 -9.36 8.11
N TYR A 255 9.35 -10.20 7.99
CA TYR A 255 8.67 -10.85 9.10
C TYR A 255 9.55 -11.92 9.78
N GLU A 256 10.42 -12.62 9.05
CA GLU A 256 11.39 -13.55 9.65
C GLU A 256 12.30 -12.86 10.70
N HIS A 257 12.62 -11.58 10.50
CA HIS A 257 13.40 -10.76 11.43
C HIS A 257 12.57 -9.65 12.09
N PHE A 258 11.28 -9.93 12.35
CA PHE A 258 10.29 -8.94 12.77
C PHE A 258 10.76 -8.05 13.93
N ASP A 259 11.33 -8.65 14.99
CA ASP A 259 11.66 -7.91 16.22
C ASP A 259 12.75 -6.84 15.99
N ILE A 260 13.75 -7.13 15.16
CA ILE A 260 14.83 -6.19 14.86
C ILE A 260 14.35 -5.19 13.81
N VAL A 261 13.68 -5.66 12.76
CA VAL A 261 13.19 -4.83 11.66
C VAL A 261 12.16 -3.81 12.14
N CYS A 262 11.22 -4.19 13.01
CA CYS A 262 10.20 -3.29 13.54
C CYS A 262 10.85 -2.14 14.32
N LYS A 263 11.82 -2.42 15.19
CA LYS A 263 12.57 -1.39 15.93
C LYS A 263 13.33 -0.44 15.00
N LEU A 264 13.94 -0.95 13.92
CA LEU A 264 14.64 -0.12 12.94
C LEU A 264 13.69 0.84 12.21
N LEU A 265 12.46 0.40 11.92
CA LEU A 265 11.42 1.21 11.29
C LEU A 265 10.84 2.25 12.25
N GLU A 266 10.54 1.85 13.49
CA GLU A 266 10.03 2.74 14.54
C GLU A 266 11.01 3.86 14.88
N ASN A 267 12.30 3.53 14.98
CA ASN A 267 13.38 4.49 15.21
C ASN A 267 13.73 5.31 13.95
N LYS A 268 13.00 5.13 12.85
CA LYS A 268 13.22 5.81 11.55
C LYS A 268 14.65 5.64 11.01
N VAL A 269 15.36 4.60 11.43
CA VAL A 269 16.68 4.24 10.88
C VAL A 269 16.51 3.82 9.43
N VAL A 270 15.43 3.11 9.13
CA VAL A 270 15.04 2.67 7.80
C VAL A 270 13.67 3.25 7.44
N THR A 271 13.55 3.81 6.24
CA THR A 271 12.28 4.36 5.73
C THR A 271 11.67 3.54 4.60
N SER A 272 12.47 2.72 3.90
CA SER A 272 12.02 1.93 2.75
C SER A 272 12.12 0.43 3.02
N LEU A 273 10.96 -0.23 3.05
CA LEU A 273 10.86 -1.70 3.15
C LEU A 273 11.53 -2.39 1.95
N ILE A 274 11.49 -1.76 0.77
CA ILE A 274 12.07 -2.29 -0.46
C ILE A 274 13.59 -2.35 -0.34
N ALA A 275 14.20 -1.23 0.06
CA ALA A 275 15.65 -1.13 0.19
C ALA A 275 16.16 -2.10 1.27
N LEU A 276 15.47 -2.20 2.40
CA LEU A 276 15.87 -3.11 3.48
C LEU A 276 15.80 -4.57 3.04
N TYR A 277 14.72 -4.97 2.37
CA TYR A 277 14.58 -6.33 1.83
C TYR A 277 15.73 -6.69 0.88
N GLU A 278 16.13 -5.79 -0.02
CA GLU A 278 17.25 -6.04 -0.94
C GLU A 278 18.58 -6.24 -0.20
N GLU A 279 18.83 -5.44 0.84
CA GLU A 279 20.06 -5.55 1.62
C GLU A 279 20.09 -6.80 2.51
N ILE A 280 18.95 -7.18 3.11
CA ILE A 280 18.84 -8.46 3.83
C ILE A 280 19.12 -9.62 2.88
N LYS A 281 18.51 -9.63 1.70
CA LYS A 281 18.74 -10.67 0.68
C LYS A 281 20.21 -10.76 0.25
N LYS A 282 20.95 -9.64 0.22
CA LYS A 282 22.39 -9.65 -0.04
C LYS A 282 23.16 -10.24 1.15
N ALA A 283 22.81 -9.87 2.37
CA ALA A 283 23.48 -10.36 3.59
C ALA A 283 23.27 -11.87 3.80
N GLU A 284 22.11 -12.41 3.45
CA GLU A 284 21.83 -13.84 3.55
C GLU A 284 22.68 -14.72 2.64
N LYS A 285 23.09 -14.21 1.48
CA LYS A 285 24.04 -14.92 0.62
C LYS A 285 25.36 -15.23 1.33
N TYR A 286 25.68 -14.47 2.37
CA TYR A 286 26.87 -14.62 3.21
C TYR A 286 26.52 -15.07 4.64
N ASN A 287 25.28 -15.50 4.89
CA ASN A 287 24.78 -15.88 6.22
C ASN A 287 25.01 -14.80 7.31
N ASP A 288 24.92 -13.52 6.92
CA ASP A 288 25.34 -12.37 7.73
C ASP A 288 24.18 -11.40 8.04
N ALA A 289 22.94 -11.85 7.84
CA ALA A 289 21.73 -11.01 7.90
C ALA A 289 21.48 -10.42 9.29
N GLU A 290 21.52 -11.25 10.34
CA GLU A 290 21.30 -10.78 11.73
C GLU A 290 22.40 -9.80 12.16
N ARG A 291 23.67 -10.11 11.87
CA ARG A 291 24.78 -9.21 12.18
C ARG A 291 24.63 -7.86 11.47
N TYR A 292 24.22 -7.87 10.20
CA TYR A 292 23.94 -6.65 9.46
C TYR A 292 22.82 -5.82 10.10
N LEU A 293 21.71 -6.45 10.47
CA LEU A 293 20.59 -5.77 11.12
C LEU A 293 20.96 -5.19 12.48
N ASN A 294 21.72 -5.94 13.29
CA ASN A 294 22.23 -5.46 14.58
C ASN A 294 23.19 -4.26 14.39
N ARG A 295 24.09 -4.34 13.40
CA ARG A 295 24.97 -3.22 13.05
C ARG A 295 24.20 -1.98 12.62
N LEU A 296 23.08 -2.13 11.90
CA LEU A 296 22.22 -1.01 11.55
C LEU A 296 21.60 -0.36 12.78
N ALA A 297 21.18 -1.17 13.75
CA ALA A 297 20.63 -0.68 15.02
C ALA A 297 21.67 0.13 15.78
N ASP A 298 22.92 -0.37 15.88
CA ASP A 298 24.03 0.32 16.57
C ASP A 298 24.42 1.64 15.91
N LEU A 299 24.43 1.68 14.57
CA LEU A 299 24.82 2.88 13.82
C LEU A 299 23.75 3.97 13.83
N GLY A 300 22.49 3.63 14.11
CA GLY A 300 21.35 4.54 14.07
C GLY A 300 21.07 5.17 12.70
N LYS A 301 21.70 4.67 11.62
CA LYS A 301 21.55 5.18 10.25
C LYS A 301 21.56 4.04 9.25
N PHE A 302 20.67 4.13 8.25
CA PHE A 302 20.68 3.17 7.15
C PHE A 302 22.01 3.20 6.39
N LYS A 303 22.64 2.03 6.27
CA LYS A 303 23.81 1.82 5.42
C LYS A 303 23.60 0.56 4.59
N LYS A 304 24.03 0.59 3.33
CA LYS A 304 24.02 -0.58 2.45
C LYS A 304 24.89 -1.69 3.05
N TYR A 305 24.51 -2.94 2.81
CA TYR A 305 25.27 -4.11 3.23
C TYR A 305 26.64 -4.12 2.56
N ILE A 306 27.68 -4.42 3.36
CA ILE A 306 29.05 -4.59 2.90
C ILE A 306 29.51 -5.94 3.44
N PRO A 307 29.87 -6.92 2.57
CA PRO A 307 30.29 -8.24 3.04
C PRO A 307 31.59 -8.16 3.84
N SER A 308 31.67 -8.93 4.91
CA SER A 308 32.82 -8.95 5.82
C SER A 308 34.08 -9.58 5.19
N ASP A 309 33.91 -10.53 4.27
CA ASP A 309 35.01 -11.29 3.64
C ASP A 309 35.61 -10.67 2.38
N VAL A 310 35.14 -9.49 1.95
CA VAL A 310 35.82 -8.77 0.87
C VAL A 310 37.01 -8.04 1.48
N SER A 311 38.09 -8.79 1.74
CA SER A 311 39.43 -8.19 1.60
C SER A 311 39.40 -7.49 0.24
N LYS A 312 39.51 -6.16 0.25
CA LYS A 312 39.70 -5.41 -0.99
C LYS A 312 41.04 -5.88 -1.56
N LYS A 313 41.07 -6.98 -2.31
CA LYS A 313 42.18 -7.25 -3.21
C LYS A 313 42.24 -6.00 -4.08
N PRO A 314 43.32 -5.20 -4.04
CA PRO A 314 43.40 -4.00 -4.85
C PRO A 314 43.15 -4.45 -6.28
N GLY A 315 42.04 -4.00 -6.88
CA GLY A 315 41.76 -4.30 -8.27
C GLY A 315 42.97 -3.87 -9.09
N ARG A 316 43.34 -4.64 -10.11
CA ARG A 316 44.45 -4.29 -11.02
C ARG A 316 44.28 -2.82 -11.41
N ALA A 317 45.28 -1.99 -11.07
CA ALA A 317 45.23 -0.57 -11.37
C ALA A 317 44.93 -0.40 -12.86
N LYS A 318 43.89 0.36 -13.19
CA LYS A 318 43.60 0.70 -14.58
C LYS A 318 44.80 1.50 -15.10
N GLN A 319 45.62 0.88 -15.94
CA GLN A 319 46.66 1.58 -16.68
C GLN A 319 45.97 2.35 -17.80
N TYR A 320 45.76 3.64 -17.57
CA TYR A 320 45.38 4.55 -18.63
C TYR A 320 46.60 4.75 -19.52
N ILE A 321 46.54 4.34 -20.78
CA ILE A 321 47.51 4.76 -21.79
C ILE A 321 47.38 6.27 -21.88
N THR A 322 48.31 6.98 -21.27
CA THR A 322 48.32 8.44 -21.31
C THR A 322 49.04 8.82 -22.60
N MET A 323 48.30 9.30 -23.59
CA MET A 323 48.90 9.81 -24.82
C MET A 323 49.78 11.02 -24.47
N PRO A 324 51.05 11.08 -24.94
CA PRO A 324 51.91 12.24 -24.69
C PRO A 324 51.28 13.50 -25.28
N LYS A 325 51.19 14.56 -24.48
CA LYS A 325 50.74 15.88 -24.93
C LYS A 325 51.83 16.53 -25.76
N VAL A 326 51.74 16.43 -27.09
CA VAL A 326 52.65 17.14 -28.00
C VAL A 326 52.23 18.61 -28.05
N LYS A 327 53.04 19.50 -27.47
CA LYS A 327 52.86 20.95 -27.66
C LYS A 327 53.30 21.31 -29.07
N VAL A 328 52.33 21.66 -29.90
CA VAL A 328 52.56 22.11 -31.28
C VAL A 328 52.79 23.62 -31.25
N THR A 329 54.04 24.05 -31.42
CA THR A 329 54.39 25.48 -31.54
C THR A 329 54.57 25.92 -33.00
N GLU A 330 54.92 25.01 -33.91
CA GLU A 330 55.24 25.31 -35.31
C GLU A 330 54.41 24.44 -36.27
N THR A 331 53.39 25.05 -36.87
CA THR A 331 52.42 24.36 -37.74
C THR A 331 53.00 23.96 -39.11
N SER A 332 54.07 24.61 -39.55
CA SER A 332 54.79 24.30 -40.80
C SER A 332 55.51 22.94 -40.72
N ALA A 333 56.22 22.69 -39.60
CA ALA A 333 56.93 21.44 -39.37
C ALA A 333 55.98 20.24 -39.32
N ILE A 334 54.80 20.41 -38.70
CA ILE A 334 53.78 19.35 -38.65
C ILE A 334 53.15 19.10 -40.01
N ARG A 335 52.88 20.16 -40.79
CA ARG A 335 52.40 19.99 -42.16
C ARG A 335 53.38 19.13 -42.97
N ARG A 336 54.67 19.46 -42.92
CA ARG A 336 55.73 18.70 -43.63
C ARG A 336 55.84 17.27 -43.13
N LEU A 337 55.84 17.04 -41.82
CA LEU A 337 55.83 15.68 -41.24
C LEU A 337 54.66 14.81 -41.72
N LEU A 338 53.49 15.42 -41.98
CA LEU A 338 52.29 14.69 -42.41
C LEU A 338 52.18 14.53 -43.94
N THR A 339 52.92 15.32 -44.73
CA THR A 339 52.80 15.31 -46.20
C THR A 339 54.05 14.81 -46.92
N GLU A 340 55.23 14.89 -46.30
CA GLU A 340 56.51 14.49 -46.88
C GLU A 340 57.02 13.19 -46.24
N ASP A 341 57.73 12.38 -47.02
CA ASP A 341 58.41 11.21 -46.50
C ASP A 341 59.70 11.63 -45.80
N VAL A 342 59.59 11.85 -44.49
CA VAL A 342 60.68 12.36 -43.64
C VAL A 342 61.88 11.41 -43.54
N THR A 343 61.74 10.14 -43.94
CA THR A 343 62.84 9.17 -43.98
C THR A 343 63.79 9.38 -45.16
N LYS A 344 63.36 10.14 -46.18
CA LYS A 344 64.13 10.45 -47.38
C LYS A 344 64.73 11.86 -47.38
N LEU A 345 64.44 12.65 -46.34
CA LEU A 345 64.97 14.00 -46.19
C LEU A 345 66.32 13.95 -45.46
N ASP A 346 67.26 14.80 -45.86
CA ASP A 346 68.55 14.98 -45.16
C ASP A 346 68.34 15.84 -43.91
N VAL A 347 67.73 15.22 -42.88
CA VAL A 347 67.44 15.84 -41.58
C VAL A 347 68.47 15.49 -40.50
N GLY A 348 69.58 14.84 -40.88
CA GLY A 348 70.67 14.46 -39.96
C GLY A 348 70.29 13.38 -38.95
N ILE A 349 69.23 12.61 -39.20
CA ILE A 349 68.77 11.49 -38.38
C ILE A 349 69.13 10.19 -39.10
N ASP A 350 69.86 9.32 -38.42
CA ASP A 350 70.19 7.98 -38.92
C ASP A 350 69.02 7.03 -38.70
N TRP A 351 68.18 6.89 -39.72
CA TRP A 351 66.95 6.09 -39.67
C TRP A 351 67.18 4.58 -39.58
N GLU A 352 68.37 4.08 -39.94
CA GLU A 352 68.66 2.63 -39.94
C GLU A 352 68.91 2.08 -38.53
N ASN A 353 69.32 2.95 -37.60
CA ASN A 353 69.67 2.58 -36.22
C ASN A 353 68.63 3.02 -35.16
N VAL A 354 67.45 3.47 -35.58
CA VAL A 354 66.39 3.89 -34.65
C VAL A 354 65.68 2.68 -34.05
N ASN A 355 65.74 2.54 -32.72
CA ASN A 355 64.97 1.54 -32.01
C ASN A 355 63.52 2.01 -31.79
N PHE A 356 62.59 1.40 -32.53
CA PHE A 356 61.16 1.72 -32.47
C PHE A 356 60.43 1.15 -31.23
N ASP A 357 61.10 0.31 -30.43
CA ASP A 357 60.52 -0.29 -29.22
C ASP A 357 60.84 0.53 -27.94
N ASP A 358 61.76 1.51 -28.02
CA ASP A 358 62.08 2.42 -26.91
C ASP A 358 61.38 3.78 -27.05
N ALA A 359 60.33 3.97 -26.24
CA ALA A 359 59.54 5.20 -26.23
C ALA A 359 60.36 6.47 -25.91
N VAL A 360 61.41 6.39 -25.08
CA VAL A 360 62.22 7.54 -24.70
C VAL A 360 63.18 7.92 -25.82
N ALA A 361 63.75 6.93 -26.51
CA ALA A 361 64.57 7.16 -27.70
C ALA A 361 63.74 7.75 -28.84
N LEU A 362 62.56 7.20 -29.12
CA LEU A 362 61.63 7.71 -30.11
C LEU A 362 61.16 9.14 -29.84
N GLU A 363 60.85 9.48 -28.58
CA GLU A 363 60.46 10.84 -28.23
C GLU A 363 61.59 11.85 -28.52
N LYS A 364 62.86 11.47 -28.28
CA LYS A 364 64.02 12.31 -28.60
C LYS A 364 64.20 12.48 -30.11
N VAL A 365 64.06 11.39 -30.88
CA VAL A 365 64.12 11.43 -32.35
C VAL A 365 63.01 12.32 -32.91
N LEU A 366 61.78 12.18 -32.43
CA LEU A 366 60.63 12.99 -32.84
C LEU A 366 60.84 14.49 -32.53
N LYS A 367 61.39 14.81 -31.35
CA LYS A 367 61.74 16.20 -31.00
C LYS A 367 62.83 16.78 -31.91
N SER A 368 63.88 16.00 -32.19
CA SER A 368 64.95 16.39 -33.11
C SER A 368 64.40 16.67 -34.51
N LEU A 369 63.52 15.77 -34.99
CA LEU A 369 62.87 15.88 -36.29
C LEU A 369 61.97 17.12 -36.39
N LEU A 370 61.18 17.42 -35.37
CA LEU A 370 60.32 18.60 -35.38
C LEU A 370 61.14 19.90 -35.42
N VAL A 371 62.30 19.94 -34.76
CA VAL A 371 63.23 21.09 -34.80
C VAL A 371 63.97 21.20 -36.14
N SER A 372 64.29 20.09 -36.80
CA SER A 372 64.93 20.12 -38.12
C SER A 372 63.95 20.52 -39.23
N LEU A 373 62.67 20.12 -39.12
CA LEU A 373 61.62 20.45 -40.09
C LEU A 373 61.04 21.85 -39.95
N SER A 374 61.29 22.52 -38.82
CA SER A 374 60.84 23.90 -38.60
C SER A 374 61.81 24.98 -39.10
N LYS A 375 63.06 24.59 -39.38
CA LYS A 375 64.01 25.38 -40.19
C LYS A 375 63.62 25.30 -41.66
#